data_AF-K1S7F3-F1
#
_entry.id   AF-K1S7F3-F1
#
_cell.length_a   1.000
_cell.length_b   1.000
_cell.length_c   1.000
_cell.angle_alpha   90.00
_cell.angle_beta   90.00
_cell.angle_gamma   90.00
#
_symmetry.space_group_name_H-M   'P 1'
#
loop_
_entity.id
_entity.type
_entity.pdbx_description
1 polymer ?
#
loop_
_entity_poly.entity_id
_entity_poly.type
_entity_poly.pdbx_seq_one_letter_code
_entity_poly.pdbx_strand_id
1 'polypeptide(L)'
;FAVWFLIGAALVFWMQAGFAMVETGFTRAKNAGNILMKNLMDFCIGTVVFILIGFGLLLGEDVVGLIGKPGLDIFTAYENFDYSNFVFNLVFCATTATIVSGAMAERTKFLSYCIYSGVISALIYPIEAHWIWGGGWLSQLGFHDFAGSCAIHMVGGISALIGAKLLGPRIGKFDKDKSGKIVKVNAFPGHNLPIGCLGVFILWLGWYGFNGAACTSVEQLGSVFLTTTVAPAIATVVCMVFTWIKYGKPDVSMCLNASLAGLVAITAPCDVTDCFGAIVIGAVAGLLVVFGVWLLDYKLHIDDPVG
;
A
#
# COMPACT_ATOMS: atom_id res chain seq x y z
N PHE A 1 -25.11 2.05 -5.76
CA PHE A 1 -24.17 1.12 -5.12
C PHE A 1 -23.30 0.41 -6.16
N ALA A 2 -23.80 -0.57 -6.93
CA ALA A 2 -22.98 -1.38 -7.83
C ALA A 2 -22.10 -0.62 -8.85
N VAL A 3 -22.64 0.43 -9.51
CA VAL A 3 -21.85 1.23 -10.46
C VAL A 3 -20.72 1.99 -9.76
N TRP A 4 -21.01 2.61 -8.61
CA TRP A 4 -20.00 3.32 -7.84
C TRP A 4 -18.90 2.39 -7.31
N PHE A 5 -19.28 1.21 -6.82
CA PHE A 5 -18.35 0.19 -6.36
C PHE A 5 -17.36 -0.23 -7.46
N LEU A 6 -17.84 -0.44 -8.69
CA LEU A 6 -17.00 -0.77 -9.85
C LEU A 6 -16.15 0.42 -10.34
N ILE A 7 -16.66 1.65 -10.27
CA ILE A 7 -15.85 2.86 -10.51
C ILE A 7 -14.73 2.96 -9.48
N GLY A 8 -15.03 2.67 -8.21
CA GLY A 8 -14.05 2.56 -7.13
C GLY A 8 -12.98 1.53 -7.46
N ALA A 9 -13.36 0.33 -7.90
CA ALA A 9 -12.40 -0.70 -8.34
C ALA A 9 -11.51 -0.21 -9.51
N ALA A 10 -12.07 0.51 -10.48
CA ALA A 10 -11.30 1.08 -11.59
C ALA A 10 -10.31 2.17 -11.14
N LEU A 11 -10.71 3.03 -10.19
CA LEU A 11 -9.83 4.03 -9.57
C LEU A 11 -8.69 3.36 -8.78
N VAL A 12 -8.98 2.27 -8.09
CA VAL A 12 -7.96 1.51 -7.34
C VAL A 12 -7.02 0.78 -8.30
N PHE A 13 -7.51 0.20 -9.39
CA PHE A 13 -6.64 -0.33 -10.44
C PHE A 13 -5.69 0.76 -10.98
N TRP A 14 -6.18 1.99 -11.16
CA TRP A 14 -5.35 3.12 -11.60
C TRP A 14 -4.24 3.47 -10.60
N MET A 15 -4.36 3.09 -9.33
CA MET A 15 -3.27 3.23 -8.36
C MET A 15 -2.02 2.45 -8.77
N GLN A 16 -2.13 1.37 -9.56
CA GLN A 16 -0.97 0.66 -10.12
C GLN A 16 -0.07 1.58 -10.96
N ALA A 17 -0.67 2.48 -11.74
CA ALA A 17 0.10 3.51 -12.44
C ALA A 17 0.74 4.49 -11.45
N GLY A 18 0.04 4.82 -10.37
CA GLY A 18 0.56 5.64 -9.27
C GLY A 18 1.81 5.04 -8.62
N PHE A 19 1.74 3.78 -8.17
CA PHE A 19 2.88 3.05 -7.60
C PHE A 19 4.04 2.97 -8.58
N ALA A 20 3.78 2.62 -9.85
CA ALA A 20 4.81 2.56 -10.86
C ALA A 20 5.56 3.90 -11.02
N MET A 21 4.84 5.04 -10.97
CA MET A 21 5.43 6.37 -11.05
C MET A 21 6.16 6.78 -9.77
N VAL A 22 5.58 6.53 -8.58
CA VAL A 22 6.23 6.78 -7.28
C VAL A 22 7.56 6.03 -7.19
N GLU A 23 7.52 4.72 -7.40
CA GLU A 23 8.69 3.85 -7.31
C GLU A 23 9.76 4.22 -8.34
N THR A 24 9.34 4.51 -9.57
CA THR A 24 10.28 4.96 -10.60
C THR A 24 10.90 6.29 -10.19
N GLY A 25 10.11 7.28 -9.78
CA GLY A 25 10.59 8.61 -9.41
C GLY A 25 11.57 8.62 -8.24
N PHE A 26 11.34 7.79 -7.21
CA PHE A 26 12.18 7.72 -6.00
C PHE A 26 13.41 6.81 -6.12
N THR A 27 13.51 6.02 -7.18
CA THR A 27 14.69 5.15 -7.42
C THR A 27 15.63 5.75 -8.45
N ARG A 28 16.71 5.04 -8.81
CA ARG A 28 17.69 5.47 -9.81
C ARG A 28 17.23 5.11 -11.22
N ALA A 29 17.43 6.03 -12.17
CA ALA A 29 16.99 5.92 -13.56
C ALA A 29 17.32 4.56 -14.23
N LYS A 30 18.51 4.00 -13.97
CA LYS A 30 18.94 2.71 -14.55
C LYS A 30 18.05 1.52 -14.20
N ASN A 31 17.23 1.63 -13.15
CA ASN A 31 16.34 0.57 -12.68
C ASN A 31 14.88 0.75 -13.11
N ALA A 32 14.53 1.85 -13.78
CA ALA A 32 13.15 2.19 -14.13
C ALA A 32 12.41 1.06 -14.85
N GLY A 33 13.03 0.47 -15.89
CA GLY A 33 12.41 -0.63 -16.63
C GLY A 33 12.10 -1.86 -15.77
N ASN A 34 12.95 -2.18 -14.78
CA ASN A 34 12.70 -3.28 -13.86
C ASN A 34 11.51 -2.99 -12.92
N ILE A 35 11.39 -1.74 -12.47
CA ILE A 35 10.32 -1.30 -11.56
C ILE A 35 8.97 -1.31 -12.26
N LEU A 36 8.90 -0.77 -13.48
CA LEU A 36 7.69 -0.81 -14.30
C LEU A 36 7.23 -2.26 -14.54
N MET A 37 8.16 -3.15 -14.87
CA MET A 37 7.85 -4.57 -15.07
C MET A 37 7.36 -5.24 -13.79
N LYS A 38 7.87 -4.86 -12.61
CA LYS A 38 7.40 -5.42 -11.33
C LYS A 38 5.95 -5.02 -11.04
N ASN A 39 5.63 -3.74 -11.16
CA ASN A 39 4.27 -3.22 -10.97
C ASN A 39 3.28 -3.84 -11.96
N LEU A 40 3.67 -4.02 -13.23
CA LEU A 40 2.78 -4.69 -14.19
C LEU A 40 2.59 -6.18 -13.85
N MET A 41 3.67 -6.88 -13.52
CA MET A 41 3.63 -8.32 -13.32
C MET A 41 3.02 -8.73 -11.99
N ASP A 42 3.07 -7.92 -10.93
CA ASP A 42 2.37 -8.26 -9.69
C ASP A 42 0.86 -8.31 -9.89
N PHE A 43 0.28 -7.37 -10.65
CA PHE A 43 -1.13 -7.39 -11.02
C PHE A 43 -1.44 -8.60 -11.92
N CYS A 44 -0.65 -8.85 -12.96
CA CYS A 44 -0.92 -9.95 -13.89
C CYS A 44 -0.80 -11.33 -13.22
N ILE A 45 0.28 -11.58 -12.48
CA ILE A 45 0.48 -12.86 -11.77
C ILE A 45 -0.53 -12.98 -10.63
N GLY A 46 -0.74 -11.89 -9.88
CA GLY A 46 -1.74 -11.79 -8.82
C GLY A 46 -3.13 -12.17 -9.33
N THR A 47 -3.54 -11.63 -10.49
CA THR A 47 -4.81 -11.99 -11.14
C THR A 47 -4.91 -13.49 -11.40
N VAL A 48 -3.88 -14.11 -12.00
CA VAL A 48 -3.90 -15.54 -12.31
C VAL A 48 -4.09 -16.38 -11.05
N VAL A 49 -3.34 -16.10 -9.98
CA VAL A 49 -3.46 -16.89 -8.73
C VAL A 49 -4.70 -16.55 -7.93
N PHE A 50 -5.18 -15.30 -7.98
CA PHE A 50 -6.36 -14.86 -7.25
C PHE A 50 -7.63 -15.46 -7.84
N ILE A 51 -7.69 -15.62 -9.17
CA ILE A 51 -8.76 -16.38 -9.85
C ILE A 51 -8.78 -17.84 -9.38
N LEU A 52 -7.61 -18.47 -9.25
CA LEU A 52 -7.52 -19.91 -8.96
C LEU A 52 -7.76 -20.26 -7.49
N ILE A 53 -7.33 -19.39 -6.57
CA ILE A 53 -7.42 -19.70 -5.13
C ILE A 53 -7.68 -18.46 -4.27
N GLY A 54 -7.08 -17.32 -4.58
CA GLY A 54 -7.10 -16.16 -3.69
C GLY A 54 -8.50 -15.63 -3.38
N PHE A 55 -9.38 -15.49 -4.38
CA PHE A 55 -10.75 -14.99 -4.13
C PHE A 55 -11.55 -15.92 -3.21
N GLY A 56 -11.43 -17.24 -3.42
CA GLY A 56 -12.10 -18.23 -2.57
C GLY A 56 -11.55 -18.25 -1.15
N LEU A 57 -10.25 -18.04 -0.95
CA LEU A 57 -9.68 -17.91 0.40
C LEU A 57 -10.17 -16.65 1.12
N LEU A 58 -10.47 -15.58 0.39
CA LEU A 58 -10.93 -14.30 0.95
C LEU A 58 -12.43 -14.30 1.26
N LEU A 59 -13.29 -14.63 0.29
CA LEU A 59 -14.76 -14.51 0.42
C LEU A 59 -15.51 -15.85 0.30
N GLY A 60 -14.80 -16.98 0.25
CA GLY A 60 -15.45 -18.29 0.32
C GLY A 60 -16.11 -18.53 1.68
N GLU A 61 -16.92 -19.58 1.76
CA GLU A 61 -17.54 -20.02 3.02
C GLU A 61 -16.48 -20.16 4.11
N ASP A 62 -16.68 -19.48 5.24
CA ASP A 62 -15.73 -19.48 6.36
C ASP A 62 -15.52 -20.90 6.90
N VAL A 63 -14.25 -21.26 7.08
CA VAL A 63 -13.82 -22.49 7.71
C VAL A 63 -13.17 -22.12 9.05
N VAL A 64 -13.91 -22.39 10.13
CA VAL A 64 -13.50 -22.23 11.54
C VAL A 64 -13.03 -20.83 11.95
N GLY A 65 -13.49 -19.78 11.26
CA GLY A 65 -13.10 -18.39 11.51
C GLY A 65 -11.73 -18.01 10.94
N LEU A 66 -11.07 -18.87 10.15
CA LEU A 66 -9.66 -18.69 9.77
C LEU A 66 -9.43 -18.52 8.27
N ILE A 67 -10.23 -19.15 7.42
CA ILE A 67 -9.94 -19.20 5.99
C ILE A 67 -11.22 -19.49 5.20
N GLY A 68 -11.39 -18.81 4.07
CA GLY A 68 -12.47 -19.11 3.14
C GLY A 68 -12.19 -20.41 2.40
N LYS A 69 -13.24 -21.22 2.20
CA LYS A 69 -13.15 -22.44 1.39
C LYS A 69 -12.87 -22.08 -0.08
N PRO A 70 -11.78 -22.57 -0.70
CA PRO A 70 -11.52 -22.35 -2.12
C PRO A 70 -12.67 -22.86 -3.00
N GLY A 71 -12.97 -22.11 -4.06
CA GLY A 71 -13.97 -22.46 -5.07
C GLY A 71 -13.51 -22.03 -6.46
N LEU A 72 -14.05 -22.69 -7.49
CA LEU A 72 -13.78 -22.40 -8.91
C LEU A 72 -15.06 -21.93 -9.62
N ASP A 73 -15.99 -21.33 -8.88
CA ASP A 73 -17.30 -20.91 -9.39
C ASP A 73 -17.22 -19.91 -10.54
N ILE A 74 -16.13 -19.13 -10.62
CA ILE A 74 -15.82 -18.29 -11.78
C ILE A 74 -15.69 -19.09 -13.10
N PHE A 75 -15.37 -20.39 -13.04
CA PHE A 75 -15.30 -21.29 -14.20
C PHE A 75 -16.48 -22.23 -14.30
N THR A 76 -17.10 -22.63 -13.17
CA THR A 76 -18.12 -23.68 -13.13
C THR A 76 -19.55 -23.14 -12.99
N ALA A 77 -19.72 -21.91 -12.52
CA ALA A 77 -21.00 -21.27 -12.25
C ALA A 77 -20.97 -19.77 -12.59
N TYR A 78 -20.34 -19.42 -13.73
CA TYR A 78 -20.04 -18.03 -14.11
C TYR A 78 -21.24 -17.10 -13.92
N GLU A 79 -22.42 -17.43 -14.46
CA GLU A 79 -23.63 -16.59 -14.39
C GLU A 79 -24.04 -16.16 -12.98
N ASN A 80 -23.71 -16.95 -11.95
CA ASN A 80 -24.03 -16.68 -10.55
C ASN A 80 -22.83 -16.15 -9.74
N PHE A 81 -21.68 -15.93 -10.37
CA PHE A 81 -20.46 -15.48 -9.72
C PHE A 81 -20.52 -13.98 -9.39
N ASP A 82 -20.00 -13.59 -8.22
CA ASP A 82 -19.94 -12.19 -7.80
C ASP A 82 -18.75 -11.46 -8.45
N TYR A 83 -18.92 -11.08 -9.72
CA TYR A 83 -17.88 -10.38 -10.48
C TYR A 83 -17.47 -9.05 -9.85
N SER A 84 -18.40 -8.36 -9.19
CA SER A 84 -18.14 -7.06 -8.59
C SER A 84 -17.16 -7.20 -7.43
N ASN A 85 -17.45 -8.09 -6.48
CA ASN A 85 -16.54 -8.33 -5.36
C ASN A 85 -15.23 -8.95 -5.81
N PHE A 86 -15.24 -9.81 -6.84
CA PHE A 86 -14.01 -10.35 -7.40
C PHE A 86 -13.08 -9.25 -7.91
N VAL A 87 -13.57 -8.36 -8.78
CA VAL A 87 -12.75 -7.29 -9.37
C VAL A 87 -12.26 -6.33 -8.30
N PHE A 88 -13.12 -5.94 -7.35
CA PHE A 88 -12.74 -5.03 -6.27
C PHE A 88 -11.66 -5.62 -5.34
N ASN A 89 -11.83 -6.86 -4.90
CA ASN A 89 -10.85 -7.49 -4.02
C ASN A 89 -9.55 -7.85 -4.75
N LEU A 90 -9.60 -8.12 -6.05
CA LEU A 90 -8.40 -8.32 -6.87
C LEU A 90 -7.54 -7.05 -6.91
N VAL A 91 -8.13 -5.87 -7.08
CA VAL A 91 -7.34 -4.63 -7.13
C VAL A 91 -6.74 -4.28 -5.77
N PHE A 92 -7.42 -4.60 -4.66
CA PHE A 92 -6.88 -4.50 -3.29
C PHE A 92 -5.72 -5.47 -3.04
N CYS A 93 -5.87 -6.71 -3.51
CA CYS A 93 -4.80 -7.71 -3.49
C CYS A 93 -3.56 -7.21 -4.23
N ALA A 94 -3.75 -6.64 -5.42
CA ALA A 94 -2.66 -6.08 -6.21
C ALA A 94 -1.99 -4.88 -5.53
N THR A 95 -2.76 -3.99 -4.90
CA THR A 95 -2.20 -2.90 -4.09
C THR A 95 -1.32 -3.43 -2.95
N THR A 96 -1.77 -4.47 -2.24
CA THR A 96 -0.99 -5.11 -1.17
C THR A 96 0.33 -5.67 -1.69
N ALA A 97 0.30 -6.36 -2.83
CA ALA A 97 1.49 -6.94 -3.45
C ALA A 97 2.50 -5.85 -3.86
N THR A 98 2.01 -4.76 -4.45
CA THR A 98 2.86 -3.72 -5.06
C THR A 98 3.61 -2.87 -4.03
N ILE A 99 3.08 -2.70 -2.81
CA ILE A 99 3.79 -2.01 -1.70
C ILE A 99 5.21 -2.57 -1.50
N VAL A 100 5.38 -3.86 -1.72
CA VAL A 100 6.67 -4.54 -1.54
C VAL A 100 7.62 -4.33 -2.72
N SER A 101 7.12 -4.02 -3.92
CA SER A 101 7.96 -3.72 -5.10
C SER A 101 8.93 -2.59 -4.79
N GLY A 102 8.39 -1.44 -4.34
CA GLY A 102 9.18 -0.24 -4.03
C GLY A 102 10.24 -0.50 -2.97
N ALA A 103 9.84 -1.08 -1.84
CA ALA A 103 10.74 -1.41 -0.73
C ALA A 103 11.87 -2.37 -1.15
N MET A 104 11.62 -3.23 -2.14
CA MET A 104 12.55 -4.22 -2.68
C MET A 104 13.19 -3.81 -4.04
N ALA A 105 13.01 -2.55 -4.47
CA ALA A 105 13.50 -2.06 -5.76
C ALA A 105 15.04 -2.08 -5.87
N GLU A 106 15.55 -2.06 -7.12
CA GLU A 106 16.97 -1.95 -7.50
C GLU A 106 17.92 -3.11 -7.19
N ARG A 107 17.58 -4.02 -6.26
CA ARG A 107 18.46 -5.16 -5.90
C ARG A 107 17.79 -6.53 -5.82
N THR A 108 16.47 -6.59 -6.05
CA THR A 108 15.74 -7.87 -6.16
C THR A 108 15.77 -8.42 -7.57
N LYS A 109 16.10 -9.71 -7.71
CA LYS A 109 15.96 -10.44 -8.97
C LYS A 109 14.48 -10.46 -9.38
N PHE A 110 14.21 -10.16 -10.65
CA PHE A 110 12.84 -10.06 -11.16
C PHE A 110 12.00 -11.33 -10.90
N LEU A 111 12.56 -12.52 -11.20
CA LEU A 111 11.87 -13.79 -10.96
C LEU A 111 11.50 -13.99 -9.47
N SER A 112 12.38 -13.58 -8.55
CA SER A 112 12.09 -13.67 -7.11
C SER A 112 10.91 -12.78 -6.73
N TYR A 113 10.78 -11.60 -7.34
CA TYR A 113 9.64 -10.74 -7.14
C TYR A 113 8.35 -11.35 -7.72
N CYS A 114 8.39 -11.93 -8.93
CA CYS A 114 7.23 -12.62 -9.51
C CYS A 114 6.72 -13.78 -8.63
N ILE A 115 7.63 -14.58 -8.05
CA ILE A 115 7.26 -15.65 -7.12
C ILE A 115 6.62 -15.06 -5.86
N TYR A 116 7.23 -14.01 -5.31
CA TYR A 116 6.68 -13.30 -4.15
C TYR A 116 5.26 -12.79 -4.43
N SER A 117 5.02 -12.11 -5.56
CA SER A 117 3.71 -11.61 -5.96
C SER A 117 2.67 -12.73 -6.05
N GLY A 118 3.04 -13.88 -6.61
CA GLY A 118 2.17 -15.06 -6.63
C GLY A 118 1.83 -15.56 -5.22
N VAL A 119 2.81 -15.61 -4.31
CA VAL A 119 2.58 -16.09 -2.93
C VAL A 119 1.71 -15.14 -2.12
N ILE A 120 1.97 -13.83 -2.17
CA ILE A 120 1.16 -12.87 -1.41
C ILE A 120 -0.29 -12.83 -1.92
N SER A 121 -0.47 -12.88 -3.24
CA SER A 121 -1.80 -12.84 -3.85
C SER A 121 -2.57 -14.16 -3.75
N ALA A 122 -1.88 -15.30 -3.62
CA ALA A 122 -2.53 -16.60 -3.47
C ALA A 122 -2.90 -16.91 -2.02
N LEU A 123 -2.05 -16.53 -1.06
CA LEU A 123 -2.14 -17.02 0.31
C LEU A 123 -2.16 -15.90 1.35
N ILE A 124 -1.13 -15.05 1.39
CA ILE A 124 -0.93 -14.13 2.54
C ILE A 124 -2.07 -13.11 2.63
N TYR A 125 -2.29 -12.32 1.57
CA TYR A 125 -3.34 -11.31 1.57
C TYR A 125 -4.75 -11.92 1.69
N PRO A 126 -5.13 -12.93 0.88
CA PRO A 126 -6.48 -13.48 0.97
C PRO A 126 -6.86 -14.04 2.34
N ILE A 127 -5.94 -14.75 3.00
CA ILE A 127 -6.20 -15.36 4.31
C ILE A 127 -6.34 -14.28 5.38
N GLU A 128 -5.46 -13.27 5.38
CA GLU A 128 -5.55 -12.18 6.35
C GLU A 128 -6.79 -11.31 6.12
N ALA A 129 -7.09 -10.97 4.87
CA ALA A 129 -8.30 -10.23 4.52
C ALA A 129 -9.57 -11.02 4.85
N HIS A 130 -9.54 -12.36 4.82
CA HIS A 130 -10.65 -13.18 5.29
C HIS A 130 -10.94 -12.97 6.79
N TRP A 131 -9.89 -12.82 7.61
CA TRP A 131 -10.05 -12.57 9.04
C TRP A 131 -10.87 -11.30 9.30
N ILE A 132 -10.68 -10.27 8.48
CA ILE A 132 -11.25 -8.93 8.64
C ILE A 132 -12.59 -8.79 7.89
N TRP A 133 -12.64 -9.17 6.60
CA TRP A 133 -13.76 -8.91 5.69
C TRP A 133 -14.51 -10.17 5.23
N GLY A 134 -13.90 -11.34 5.36
CA GLY A 134 -14.46 -12.62 4.91
C GLY A 134 -15.35 -13.35 5.91
N GLY A 135 -15.60 -12.76 7.08
CA GLY A 135 -16.37 -13.39 8.17
C GLY A 135 -15.51 -14.18 9.18
N GLY A 136 -14.18 -14.08 9.08
CA GLY A 136 -13.25 -14.71 10.00
C GLY A 136 -13.22 -14.08 11.40
N TRP A 137 -12.28 -14.54 12.22
CA TRP A 137 -12.26 -14.29 13.66
C TRP A 137 -12.15 -12.82 14.06
N LEU A 138 -11.39 -11.98 13.32
CA LEU A 138 -11.31 -10.54 13.62
C LEU A 138 -12.65 -9.85 13.35
N SER A 139 -13.31 -10.19 12.25
CA SER A 139 -14.65 -9.73 11.91
C SER A 139 -15.65 -10.08 13.02
N GLN A 140 -15.60 -11.33 13.52
CA GLN A 140 -16.45 -11.82 14.61
C GLN A 140 -16.20 -11.10 15.94
N LEU A 141 -14.99 -10.59 16.17
CA LEU A 141 -14.65 -9.76 17.34
C LEU A 141 -15.04 -8.28 17.17
N GLY A 142 -15.55 -7.87 15.99
CA GLY A 142 -15.90 -6.49 15.70
C GLY A 142 -14.69 -5.61 15.37
N PHE A 143 -13.61 -6.19 14.85
CA PHE A 143 -12.45 -5.43 14.38
C PHE A 143 -12.85 -4.50 13.22
N HIS A 144 -12.55 -3.21 13.35
CA HIS A 144 -12.93 -2.19 12.37
C HIS A 144 -11.73 -1.79 11.50
N ASP A 145 -11.78 -2.18 10.23
CA ASP A 145 -10.89 -1.69 9.18
C ASP A 145 -11.71 -1.51 7.90
N PHE A 146 -12.21 -0.30 7.67
CA PHE A 146 -13.21 -0.06 6.61
C PHE A 146 -12.68 -0.31 5.20
N ALA A 147 -11.45 0.14 4.93
CA ALA A 147 -10.87 0.07 3.58
C ALA A 147 -9.46 -0.54 3.51
N GLY A 148 -8.82 -0.89 4.65
CA GLY A 148 -7.59 -1.68 4.64
C GLY A 148 -6.32 -0.98 5.16
N SER A 149 -6.35 -0.17 6.23
CA SER A 149 -5.08 0.24 6.87
C SER A 149 -4.32 -0.97 7.40
N CYS A 150 -5.04 -1.96 7.94
CA CYS A 150 -4.45 -3.22 8.40
C CYS A 150 -4.37 -4.21 7.23
N ALA A 151 -5.52 -4.53 6.62
CA ALA A 151 -5.65 -5.62 5.64
C ALA A 151 -4.72 -5.48 4.43
N ILE A 152 -4.41 -4.23 4.05
CA ILE A 152 -3.61 -3.93 2.86
C ILE A 152 -2.29 -3.28 3.27
N HIS A 153 -2.35 -2.13 3.94
CA HIS A 153 -1.14 -1.33 4.15
C HIS A 153 -0.21 -1.90 5.23
N MET A 154 -0.75 -2.41 6.34
CA MET A 154 0.07 -3.07 7.37
C MET A 154 0.65 -4.38 6.83
N VAL A 155 -0.17 -5.24 6.21
CA VAL A 155 0.31 -6.52 5.61
C VAL A 155 1.39 -6.27 4.57
N GLY A 156 1.14 -5.35 3.63
CA GLY A 156 2.11 -4.94 2.62
C GLY A 156 3.36 -4.34 3.24
N GLY A 157 3.23 -3.43 4.22
CA GLY A 157 4.34 -2.76 4.89
C GLY A 157 5.22 -3.70 5.72
N ILE A 158 4.64 -4.66 6.44
CA ILE A 158 5.39 -5.68 7.19
C ILE A 158 6.08 -6.65 6.23
N SER A 159 5.40 -7.05 5.14
CA SER A 159 6.00 -7.88 4.09
C SER A 159 7.18 -7.16 3.41
N ALA A 160 7.04 -5.86 3.13
CA ALA A 160 8.09 -4.98 2.63
C ALA A 160 9.27 -4.91 3.59
N LEU A 161 9.01 -4.69 4.88
CA LEU A 161 10.05 -4.60 5.91
C LEU A 161 10.86 -5.89 6.02
N ILE A 162 10.18 -7.04 6.07
CA ILE A 162 10.81 -8.36 6.11
C ILE A 162 11.61 -8.60 4.83
N GLY A 163 11.01 -8.34 3.66
CA GLY A 163 11.65 -8.49 2.36
C GLY A 163 12.91 -7.64 2.21
N ALA A 164 12.84 -6.36 2.57
CA ALA A 164 13.98 -5.44 2.54
C ALA A 164 15.08 -5.85 3.53
N LYS A 165 14.72 -6.38 4.72
CA LYS A 165 15.69 -6.87 5.70
C LYS A 165 16.43 -8.10 5.20
N LEU A 166 15.72 -9.08 4.63
CA LEU A 166 16.31 -10.33 4.13
C LEU A 166 17.19 -10.10 2.90
N LEU A 167 16.77 -9.20 2.01
CA LEU A 167 17.52 -8.84 0.81
C LEU A 167 18.78 -8.04 1.12
N GLY A 168 18.74 -7.26 2.19
CA GLY A 168 19.81 -6.36 2.58
C GLY A 168 19.82 -5.04 1.79
N PRO A 169 20.73 -4.13 2.19
CA PRO A 169 20.77 -2.77 1.66
C PRO A 169 21.38 -2.70 0.26
N ARG A 170 21.01 -1.67 -0.50
CA ARG A 170 21.67 -1.35 -1.76
C ARG A 170 23.14 -0.99 -1.50
N ILE A 171 24.00 -1.39 -2.43
CA ILE A 171 25.43 -1.07 -2.38
C ILE A 171 25.61 0.45 -2.28
N GLY A 172 26.34 0.89 -1.25
CA GLY A 172 26.61 2.29 -0.96
C GLY A 172 25.59 2.98 -0.03
N LYS A 173 24.49 2.33 0.38
CA LYS A 173 23.54 2.93 1.34
C LYS A 173 24.19 3.17 2.70
N PHE A 174 24.96 2.21 3.19
CA PHE A 174 25.61 2.24 4.50
C PHE A 174 27.11 2.02 4.35
N ASP A 175 27.91 3.02 4.69
CA ASP A 175 29.36 2.88 4.73
C ASP A 175 29.77 2.25 6.06
N LYS A 176 30.68 1.27 5.99
CA LYS A 176 31.18 0.52 7.13
C LYS A 176 32.66 0.79 7.37
N ASP A 177 33.08 0.86 8.62
CA ASP A 177 34.50 0.88 8.98
C ASP A 177 35.12 -0.53 8.88
N LYS A 178 36.43 -0.63 9.20
CA LYS A 178 37.18 -1.89 9.18
C LYS A 178 36.64 -2.94 10.17
N SER A 179 35.89 -2.54 11.19
CA SER A 179 35.24 -3.44 12.15
C SER A 179 33.85 -3.89 11.69
N GLY A 180 33.37 -3.39 10.54
CA GLY A 180 32.05 -3.67 10.00
C GLY A 180 30.93 -2.79 10.57
N LYS A 181 31.27 -1.81 11.43
CA LYS A 181 30.30 -0.88 12.02
C LYS A 181 29.89 0.19 11.01
N ILE A 182 28.59 0.49 10.94
CA ILE A 182 28.07 1.55 10.08
C ILE A 182 28.50 2.91 10.63
N VAL A 183 29.19 3.69 9.80
CA VAL A 183 29.71 5.03 10.15
C VAL A 183 28.99 6.15 9.41
N LYS A 184 28.30 5.84 8.30
CA LYS A 184 27.58 6.83 7.51
C LYS A 184 26.38 6.21 6.80
N VAL A 185 25.27 6.95 6.79
CA VAL A 185 24.09 6.67 5.97
C VAL A 185 24.11 7.61 4.77
N ASN A 186 24.08 7.06 3.56
CA ASN A 186 24.03 7.81 2.32
C ASN A 186 22.59 7.84 1.80
N ALA A 187 22.00 9.04 1.66
CA ALA A 187 20.71 9.18 1.01
C ALA A 187 20.85 8.97 -0.50
N PHE A 188 19.94 8.21 -1.09
CA PHE A 188 19.80 8.10 -2.54
C PHE A 188 18.60 8.94 -2.99
N PRO A 189 18.81 10.16 -3.50
CA PRO A 189 17.70 10.97 -3.97
C PRO A 189 17.04 10.31 -5.18
N GLY A 190 15.72 10.46 -5.26
CA GLY A 190 14.96 10.04 -6.45
C GLY A 190 15.49 10.71 -7.71
N HIS A 191 15.58 9.95 -8.79
CA HIS A 191 16.11 10.48 -10.05
C HIS A 191 15.14 11.41 -10.78
N ASN A 192 13.84 11.34 -10.47
CA ASN A 192 12.81 12.13 -11.14
C ASN A 192 11.63 12.42 -10.19
N LEU A 193 11.80 13.45 -9.34
CA LEU A 193 10.77 13.90 -8.40
C LEU A 193 9.46 14.34 -9.07
N PRO A 194 9.44 14.97 -10.26
CA PRO A 194 8.19 15.24 -10.98
C PRO A 194 7.36 13.98 -11.25
N ILE A 195 7.99 12.89 -11.67
CA ILE A 195 7.30 11.60 -11.88
C ILE A 195 6.85 11.00 -10.54
N GLY A 196 7.68 11.06 -9.49
CA GLY A 196 7.28 10.64 -8.15
C GLY A 196 6.05 11.41 -7.64
N CYS A 197 6.04 12.73 -7.84
CA CYS A 197 4.94 13.62 -7.50
C CYS A 197 3.65 13.29 -8.29
N LEU A 198 3.76 13.07 -9.61
CA LEU A 198 2.65 12.60 -10.43
C LEU A 198 2.08 11.28 -9.89
N GLY A 199 2.94 10.35 -9.49
CA GLY A 199 2.54 9.10 -8.85
C GLY A 199 1.72 9.31 -7.59
N VAL A 200 2.15 10.21 -6.69
CA VAL A 200 1.39 10.53 -5.47
C VAL A 200 0.02 11.12 -5.79
N PHE A 201 -0.09 12.01 -6.77
CA PHE A 201 -1.41 12.54 -7.19
C PHE A 201 -2.33 11.45 -7.78
N ILE A 202 -1.78 10.53 -8.56
CA ILE A 202 -2.53 9.38 -9.08
C ILE A 202 -3.00 8.50 -7.92
N LEU A 203 -2.13 8.20 -6.94
CA LEU A 203 -2.49 7.42 -5.76
C LEU A 203 -3.58 8.11 -4.93
N TRP A 204 -3.48 9.42 -4.72
CA TRP A 204 -4.50 10.19 -4.00
C TRP A 204 -5.85 10.13 -4.74
N LEU A 205 -5.86 10.34 -6.06
CA LEU A 205 -7.09 10.19 -6.85
C LEU A 205 -7.68 8.79 -6.72
N GLY A 206 -6.85 7.76 -6.84
CA GLY A 206 -7.27 6.37 -6.67
C GLY A 206 -7.82 6.07 -5.28
N TRP A 207 -7.32 6.76 -4.25
CA TRP A 207 -7.72 6.59 -2.86
C TRP A 207 -9.17 6.99 -2.57
N TYR A 208 -9.74 7.89 -3.36
CA TYR A 208 -11.18 8.16 -3.30
C TYR A 208 -12.00 6.93 -3.70
N GLY A 209 -11.53 6.14 -4.66
CA GLY A 209 -12.09 4.83 -4.97
C GLY A 209 -11.80 3.82 -3.86
N PHE A 210 -10.57 3.79 -3.36
CA PHE A 210 -10.11 2.87 -2.33
C PHE A 210 -10.94 2.96 -1.04
N ASN A 211 -11.08 4.17 -0.49
CA ASN A 211 -11.88 4.40 0.71
C ASN A 211 -13.37 4.46 0.38
N GLY A 212 -13.76 5.03 -0.77
CA GLY A 212 -15.15 5.33 -1.04
C GLY A 212 -15.99 4.19 -1.63
N ALA A 213 -15.38 3.17 -2.23
CA ALA A 213 -16.12 2.16 -3.00
C ALA A 213 -17.21 1.45 -2.18
N ALA A 214 -16.91 1.10 -0.93
CA ALA A 214 -17.81 0.38 -0.04
C ALA A 214 -18.96 1.25 0.53
N CYS A 215 -18.94 2.57 0.31
CA CYS A 215 -19.98 3.47 0.81
C CYS A 215 -21.35 3.16 0.19
N THR A 216 -22.39 3.15 1.03
CA THR A 216 -23.75 2.77 0.62
C THR A 216 -24.68 3.96 0.36
N SER A 217 -24.30 5.16 0.81
CA SER A 217 -25.06 6.40 0.63
C SER A 217 -24.17 7.56 0.15
N VAL A 218 -24.80 8.59 -0.43
CA VAL A 218 -24.11 9.83 -0.86
C VAL A 218 -23.53 10.58 0.33
N GLU A 219 -24.22 10.57 1.46
CA GLU A 219 -23.78 11.23 2.69
C GLU A 219 -22.52 10.56 3.26
N GLN A 220 -22.52 9.23 3.35
CA GLN A 220 -21.34 8.46 3.78
C GLN A 220 -20.16 8.69 2.82
N LEU A 221 -20.42 8.66 1.51
CA LEU A 221 -19.40 8.91 0.49
C LEU A 221 -18.79 10.31 0.63
N GLY A 222 -19.63 11.33 0.86
CA GLY A 222 -19.19 12.70 1.10
C GLY A 222 -18.32 12.84 2.36
N SER A 223 -18.69 12.16 3.45
CA SER A 223 -17.89 12.12 4.68
C SER A 223 -16.53 11.46 4.47
N VAL A 224 -16.50 10.28 3.82
CA VAL A 224 -15.27 9.54 3.51
C VAL A 224 -14.34 10.34 2.60
N PHE A 225 -14.89 11.05 1.61
CA PHE A 225 -14.08 11.91 0.73
C PHE A 225 -13.48 13.08 1.50
N LEU A 226 -14.22 13.66 2.44
CA LEU A 226 -13.72 14.73 3.30
C LEU A 226 -12.53 14.24 4.11
N THR A 227 -12.64 13.10 4.81
CA THR A 227 -11.55 12.57 5.65
C THR A 227 -10.34 12.17 4.80
N THR A 228 -10.57 11.55 3.64
CA THR A 228 -9.55 11.16 2.65
C THR A 228 -8.87 12.37 1.99
N THR A 229 -9.47 13.55 2.05
CA THR A 229 -8.84 14.82 1.61
C THR A 229 -8.05 15.46 2.74
N VAL A 230 -8.66 15.55 3.93
CA VAL A 230 -8.13 16.32 5.06
C VAL A 230 -6.90 15.65 5.66
N ALA A 231 -6.94 14.35 5.95
CA ALA A 231 -5.85 13.64 6.63
C ALA A 231 -4.50 13.73 5.88
N PRO A 232 -4.40 13.39 4.58
CA PRO A 232 -3.13 13.53 3.86
C PRO A 232 -2.68 14.97 3.64
N ALA A 233 -3.61 15.92 3.48
CA ALA A 233 -3.24 17.34 3.38
C ALA A 233 -2.58 17.82 4.68
N ILE A 234 -3.15 17.48 5.83
CA ILE A 234 -2.58 17.80 7.15
C ILE A 234 -1.26 17.07 7.36
N ALA A 235 -1.17 15.77 7.03
CA ALA A 235 0.08 15.02 7.13
C ALA A 235 1.22 15.68 6.35
N THR A 236 0.93 16.13 5.13
CA THR A 236 1.87 16.82 4.25
C THR A 236 2.35 18.14 4.85
N VAL A 237 1.41 18.98 5.33
CA VAL A 237 1.75 20.28 5.94
C VAL A 237 2.56 20.11 7.22
N VAL A 238 2.17 19.17 8.08
CA VAL A 238 2.88 18.89 9.33
C VAL A 238 4.31 18.39 9.05
N CYS A 239 4.48 17.48 8.09
CA CYS A 239 5.80 17.05 7.64
C CYS A 239 6.62 18.21 7.07
N MET A 240 6.02 19.06 6.23
CA MET A 240 6.70 20.23 5.65
C MET A 240 7.21 21.17 6.75
N VAL A 241 6.36 21.50 7.72
CA VAL A 241 6.75 22.37 8.85
C VAL A 241 7.86 21.71 9.67
N PHE A 242 7.73 20.42 10.00
CA PHE A 242 8.75 19.69 10.75
C PHE A 242 10.10 19.69 10.03
N THR A 243 10.12 19.35 8.74
CA THR A 243 11.35 19.30 7.93
C THR A 243 11.94 20.70 7.75
N TRP A 244 11.12 21.74 7.61
CA TRP A 244 11.57 23.12 7.57
C TRP A 244 12.27 23.54 8.86
N ILE A 245 11.66 23.29 10.01
CA ILE A 245 12.25 23.62 11.31
C ILE A 245 13.54 22.82 11.53
N LYS A 246 13.54 21.53 11.19
CA LYS A 246 14.65 20.62 11.48
C LYS A 246 15.85 20.81 10.55
N TYR A 247 15.60 21.06 9.26
CA TYR A 247 16.63 21.06 8.20
C TYR A 247 16.79 22.43 7.52
N GLY A 248 16.03 23.45 7.92
CA GLY A 248 16.07 24.81 7.37
C GLY A 248 15.35 24.98 6.03
N LYS A 249 14.75 23.91 5.48
CA LYS A 249 14.00 23.91 4.22
C LYS A 249 13.02 22.74 4.16
N PRO A 250 11.92 22.84 3.38
CA PRO A 250 11.06 21.71 3.07
C PRO A 250 11.81 20.56 2.39
N ASP A 251 11.44 19.33 2.74
CA ASP A 251 11.87 18.13 2.01
C ASP A 251 10.72 17.64 1.11
N VAL A 252 10.89 17.77 -0.20
CA VAL A 252 9.87 17.40 -1.20
C VAL A 252 9.56 15.89 -1.14
N SER A 253 10.58 15.04 -1.04
CA SER A 253 10.40 13.58 -1.00
C SER A 253 9.63 13.17 0.23
N MET A 254 9.99 13.75 1.38
CA MET A 254 9.34 13.43 2.64
C MET A 254 7.90 13.95 2.69
N CYS A 255 7.63 15.13 2.13
CA CYS A 255 6.25 15.65 2.02
C CYS A 255 5.36 14.74 1.16
N LEU A 256 5.89 14.23 0.04
CA LEU A 256 5.19 13.28 -0.82
C LEU A 256 4.88 11.97 -0.07
N ASN A 257 5.84 11.42 0.68
CA ASN A 257 5.59 10.26 1.53
C ASN A 257 4.64 10.55 2.70
N ALA A 258 4.64 11.77 3.24
CA ALA A 258 3.69 12.18 4.26
C ALA A 258 2.25 12.28 3.73
N SER A 259 2.05 12.68 2.47
CA SER A 259 0.74 12.57 1.82
C SER A 259 0.27 11.12 1.80
N LEU A 260 1.13 10.19 1.38
CA LEU A 260 0.80 8.75 1.36
C LEU A 260 0.56 8.20 2.76
N ALA A 261 1.37 8.58 3.75
CA ALA A 261 1.19 8.14 5.14
C ALA A 261 -0.16 8.60 5.73
N GLY A 262 -0.58 9.83 5.43
CA GLY A 262 -1.90 10.33 5.85
C GLY A 262 -3.06 9.61 5.16
N LEU A 263 -2.90 9.26 3.88
CA LEU A 263 -3.85 8.41 3.14
C LEU A 263 -3.95 7.03 3.78
N VAL A 264 -2.81 6.36 4.05
CA VAL A 264 -2.75 5.06 4.73
C VAL A 264 -3.40 5.09 6.10
N ALA A 265 -3.14 6.13 6.88
CA ALA A 265 -3.62 6.22 8.25
C ALA A 265 -5.14 6.44 8.35
N ILE A 266 -5.74 7.16 7.40
CA ILE A 266 -7.19 7.41 7.40
C ILE A 266 -7.99 6.27 6.79
N THR A 267 -7.38 5.34 6.04
CA THR A 267 -8.05 4.23 5.35
C THR A 267 -8.97 3.41 6.27
N ALA A 268 -8.50 2.94 7.42
CA ALA A 268 -9.30 2.11 8.35
C ALA A 268 -10.49 2.86 8.95
N PRO A 269 -10.33 4.09 9.48
CA PRO A 269 -11.42 4.78 10.16
C PRO A 269 -12.13 5.85 9.30
N CYS A 270 -11.93 5.90 7.97
CA CYS A 270 -12.41 6.99 7.13
C CYS A 270 -13.94 7.18 7.15
N ASP A 271 -14.69 6.12 7.45
CA ASP A 271 -16.16 6.10 7.50
C ASP A 271 -16.74 6.54 8.86
N VAL A 272 -15.96 6.41 9.94
CA VAL A 272 -16.38 6.72 11.32
C VAL A 272 -15.71 7.97 11.89
N THR A 273 -14.80 8.60 11.15
CA THR A 273 -14.03 9.77 11.60
C THR A 273 -14.64 11.07 11.09
N ASP A 274 -14.66 12.11 11.93
CA ASP A 274 -15.05 13.45 11.52
C ASP A 274 -13.84 14.29 11.03
N CYS A 275 -14.08 15.53 10.62
CA CYS A 275 -13.02 16.41 10.14
C CYS A 275 -11.88 16.60 11.17
N PHE A 276 -12.23 16.76 12.45
CA PHE A 276 -11.25 16.97 13.50
C PHE A 276 -10.39 15.72 13.74
N GLY A 277 -11.01 14.54 13.79
CA GLY A 277 -10.29 13.28 13.88
C GLY A 277 -9.35 13.06 12.69
N ALA A 278 -9.79 13.41 11.47
CA ALA A 278 -8.94 13.33 10.28
C ALA A 278 -7.72 14.27 10.37
N ILE A 279 -7.87 15.47 10.94
CA ILE A 279 -6.75 16.38 11.22
C ILE A 279 -5.76 15.73 12.20
N VAL A 280 -6.25 15.15 13.30
CA VAL A 280 -5.39 14.51 14.31
C VAL A 280 -4.63 13.32 13.71
N ILE A 281 -5.33 12.44 12.99
CA ILE A 281 -4.73 11.28 12.33
C ILE A 281 -3.68 11.72 11.32
N GLY A 282 -4.01 12.71 10.47
CA GLY A 282 -3.08 13.28 9.50
C GLY A 282 -1.83 13.86 10.16
N ALA A 283 -1.99 14.65 11.22
CA ALA A 283 -0.87 15.27 11.92
C ALA A 283 0.08 14.24 12.53
N VAL A 284 -0.47 13.19 13.15
CA VAL A 284 0.32 12.10 13.73
C VAL A 284 1.03 11.31 12.63
N ALA A 285 0.32 10.92 11.57
CA ALA A 285 0.90 10.18 10.44
C ALA A 285 2.04 10.96 9.76
N GLY A 286 1.84 12.26 9.54
CA GLY A 286 2.83 13.15 8.93
C GLY A 286 4.12 13.29 9.73
N LEU A 287 4.07 13.18 11.07
CA LEU A 287 5.28 13.12 11.91
C LEU A 287 5.88 11.72 11.94
N LEU A 288 5.05 10.69 12.12
CA LEU A 288 5.51 9.32 12.29
C LEU A 288 6.26 8.80 11.07
N VAL A 289 5.86 9.17 9.84
CA VAL A 289 6.59 8.75 8.63
C VAL A 289 8.04 9.23 8.64
N VAL A 290 8.30 10.46 9.09
CA VAL A 290 9.67 11.01 9.16
C VAL A 290 10.52 10.24 10.16
N PHE A 291 9.93 9.90 11.31
CA PHE A 291 10.60 9.08 12.32
C PHE A 291 10.74 7.61 11.90
N GLY A 292 9.80 7.09 11.11
CA GLY A 292 9.84 5.75 10.53
C GLY A 292 11.03 5.59 9.60
N VAL A 293 11.19 6.50 8.63
CA VAL A 293 12.35 6.51 7.73
C VAL A 293 13.65 6.66 8.53
N TRP A 294 13.69 7.55 9.52
CA TRP A 294 14.86 7.68 10.40
C TRP A 294 15.17 6.39 11.17
N LEU A 295 14.17 5.70 11.69
CA LEU A 295 14.32 4.44 12.41
C LEU A 295 14.90 3.36 11.50
N LEU A 296 14.36 3.23 10.28
CA LEU A 296 14.85 2.27 9.29
C LEU A 296 16.31 2.54 8.92
N ASP A 297 16.64 3.80 8.61
CA ASP A 297 17.98 4.17 8.14
C ASP A 297 19.04 4.15 9.25
N TYR A 298 18.77 4.77 10.40
CA TYR A 298 19.80 5.05 11.41
C TYR A 298 19.83 4.06 12.57
N LYS A 299 18.79 3.23 12.74
CA LYS A 299 18.72 2.25 13.84
C LYS A 299 18.67 0.82 13.34
N LEU A 300 17.73 0.53 12.43
CA LEU A 300 17.52 -0.83 11.93
C LEU A 300 18.43 -1.18 10.75
N HIS A 301 18.99 -0.15 10.11
CA HIS A 301 19.83 -0.23 8.91
C HIS A 301 19.17 -1.07 7.81
N ILE A 302 17.89 -0.77 7.55
CA ILE A 302 17.07 -1.36 6.51
C ILE A 302 16.91 -0.29 5.43
N ASP A 303 17.26 -0.65 4.20
CA ASP A 303 17.22 0.26 3.07
C ASP A 303 15.91 0.10 2.30
N ASP A 304 15.03 1.07 2.48
CA ASP A 304 13.81 1.24 1.69
C ASP A 304 14.04 2.32 0.61
N PRO A 305 13.97 1.98 -0.69
CA PRO A 305 14.10 2.95 -1.78
C PRO A 305 13.01 4.00 -1.89
N VAL A 306 11.80 3.74 -1.38
CA VAL A 306 10.66 4.64 -1.55
C VAL A 306 10.26 5.35 -0.26
N GLY A 307 10.75 4.90 0.88
CA GLY A 307 10.67 5.60 2.17
C GLY A 307 9.64 5.01 3.11
#